data_AF-A0AAD6G580-F1
#
_entry.id   AF-A0AAD6G580-F1
#
_cell.length_a   1.000
_cell.length_b   1.000
_cell.length_c   1.000
_cell.angle_alpha   90.00
_cell.angle_beta   90.00
_cell.angle_gamma   90.00
#
_symmetry.space_group_name_H-M   'P 1'
#
loop_
_entity.id
_entity.type
_entity.pdbx_description
1 polymer ?
#
loop_
_entity_poly.entity_id
_entity_poly.type
_entity_poly.pdbx_seq_one_letter_code
_entity_poly.pdbx_strand_id
1 'polypeptide(L)'
;MSAYACSLSALFSFFETVSGAPLEVRDPADNPFKHPDDTSSSSSSSSDESDPFSDCNEIKVDTDDISPTNDGPTGDREAGLGVEFESGINFKSVEDCGEENTFASKGKTVKGHESTYWDLTVDTTSEMVNYLQAEYILNGINIKIGKNQAVPAAKAIASDLEQWDPYLKSDNPRTIEIVDPANAKCKTWQIRNPSKSGDWKAINWPAQATAPLPMAALDALFKEAKTSTVLTNPLLPGIKSQVSSMVWVNNNFFQSSPQGITEKDVTAEERAFFSLVISYVKKNPGVTAAKSMKDRSPIMPRTNFVSLYEGVEPSLKGKDLYELVRVLVCYKNINDEGSNGDQVEIDTQWCDGTVAKPKPKSNIDFMWKLTVNGKSPFKNNNDFKDTASFTVKDWMDGLKNSGTTLPAVRKALGTIAKDKKEPQGALDLMAFYDRWFDKQIGAYDNVRERIVGNNALSVPLFEFRNLGAYLASAMATQVDKIEKKVIAYHKTYSTSGTSAS
;
A
#
# COMPACT_ATOMS: atom_id res chain seq x y z
N MET A 1 35.64 -9.86 63.96
CA MET A 1 35.43 -11.01 64.86
C MET A 1 34.53 -12.00 64.16
N SER A 2 35.03 -13.24 64.01
CA SER A 2 34.36 -14.51 63.66
C SER A 2 33.41 -14.54 62.44
N ALA A 3 33.84 -15.10 61.30
CA ALA A 3 33.93 -16.54 60.95
C ALA A 3 32.56 -17.16 60.59
N TYR A 4 32.38 -17.57 59.33
CA TYR A 4 32.43 -18.99 58.93
C TYR A 4 32.35 -19.11 57.40
N ALA A 5 33.35 -19.81 56.85
CA ALA A 5 33.33 -20.36 55.50
C ALA A 5 32.66 -21.73 55.52
N CYS A 6 31.97 -22.10 54.44
CA CYS A 6 31.81 -23.50 54.07
C CYS A 6 31.85 -23.63 52.54
N SER A 7 32.81 -24.42 52.09
CA SER A 7 33.07 -24.90 50.74
C SER A 7 32.07 -26.02 50.37
N LEU A 8 31.70 -26.14 49.09
CA LEU A 8 31.97 -27.37 48.32
C LEU A 8 31.76 -27.18 46.81
N SER A 9 32.67 -27.78 46.05
CA SER A 9 32.82 -27.79 44.59
C SER A 9 32.07 -28.96 43.92
N ALA A 10 32.07 -28.89 42.57
CA ALA A 10 31.92 -29.94 41.53
C ALA A 10 30.57 -29.90 40.76
N LEU A 11 30.56 -29.47 39.49
CA LEU A 11 30.87 -30.23 38.26
C LEU A 11 30.06 -31.53 38.13
N PHE A 12 29.06 -31.57 37.26
CA PHE A 12 29.02 -32.44 36.07
C PHE A 12 27.80 -32.11 35.19
N SER A 13 28.07 -32.07 33.89
CA SER A 13 27.15 -31.81 32.77
C SER A 13 26.16 -32.96 32.54
N PHE A 14 24.92 -32.62 32.18
CA PHE A 14 24.11 -33.39 31.22
C PHE A 14 23.33 -32.41 30.35
N PHE A 15 23.84 -32.18 29.14
CA PHE A 15 23.05 -31.63 28.04
C PHE A 15 22.23 -32.78 27.46
N GLU A 16 20.90 -32.69 27.50
CA GLU A 16 20.06 -33.48 26.62
C GLU A 16 20.03 -32.81 25.24
N THR A 17 20.64 -33.49 24.29
CA THR A 17 20.56 -33.23 22.85
C THR A 17 19.14 -33.59 22.39
N VAL A 18 18.29 -32.58 22.17
CA VAL A 18 17.04 -32.77 21.40
C VAL A 18 17.43 -32.76 19.93
N SER A 19 17.58 -33.96 19.35
CA SER A 19 17.68 -34.14 17.90
C SER A 19 16.28 -33.95 17.29
N GLY A 20 15.96 -32.71 16.92
CA GLY A 20 14.85 -32.43 16.02
C GLY A 20 15.25 -32.81 14.59
N ALA A 21 14.51 -33.74 14.00
CA ALA A 21 14.63 -34.08 12.59
C ALA A 21 14.38 -32.82 11.72
N PRO A 22 15.04 -32.69 10.55
CA PRO A 22 14.78 -31.58 9.64
C PRO A 22 13.32 -31.64 9.17
N LEU A 23 12.59 -30.55 9.39
CA LEU A 23 11.29 -30.32 8.76
C LEU A 23 11.49 -30.29 7.25
N GLU A 24 10.82 -31.19 6.54
CA GLU A 24 10.69 -31.13 5.09
C GLU A 24 10.12 -29.76 4.69
N VAL A 25 10.89 -29.05 3.87
CA VAL A 25 10.44 -27.87 3.15
C VAL A 25 9.33 -28.32 2.20
N ARG A 26 8.09 -27.91 2.47
CA ARG A 26 6.98 -28.08 1.53
C ARG A 26 7.23 -27.18 0.32
N ASP A 27 7.08 -27.75 -0.87
CA ASP A 27 7.04 -27.00 -2.13
C ASP A 27 5.98 -25.88 -2.06
N PRO A 28 6.32 -24.64 -2.46
CA PRO A 28 5.34 -23.58 -2.64
C PRO A 28 4.62 -23.79 -3.98
N ALA A 29 3.63 -24.68 -4.01
CA ALA A 29 2.77 -24.88 -5.16
C ALA A 29 1.30 -24.82 -4.73
N ASP A 30 0.77 -23.61 -4.62
CA ASP A 30 -0.53 -23.19 -5.15
C ASP A 30 -0.84 -21.75 -4.70
N ASN A 31 -1.39 -20.95 -5.61
CA ASN A 31 -1.86 -19.60 -5.32
C ASN A 31 -2.87 -19.63 -4.14
N PRO A 32 -2.58 -18.98 -2.99
CA PRO A 32 -3.44 -19.02 -1.80
C PRO A 32 -4.77 -18.25 -1.99
N PHE A 33 -5.00 -17.61 -3.15
CA PHE A 33 -6.24 -16.92 -3.49
C PHE A 33 -7.29 -17.81 -4.19
N LYS A 34 -7.06 -19.13 -4.30
CA LYS A 34 -8.13 -20.05 -4.72
C LYS A 34 -9.14 -20.27 -3.61
N HIS A 35 -10.42 -20.00 -3.92
CA HIS A 35 -11.52 -20.26 -3.01
C HIS A 35 -11.61 -21.78 -2.73
N PRO A 36 -11.88 -22.22 -1.49
CA PRO A 36 -12.04 -23.65 -1.18
C PRO A 36 -13.23 -24.33 -1.90
N ASP A 37 -14.06 -23.59 -2.64
CA ASP A 37 -15.19 -24.09 -3.42
C ASP A 37 -14.87 -24.35 -4.91
N ASP A 38 -13.65 -24.03 -5.37
CA ASP A 38 -13.21 -24.27 -6.76
C ASP A 38 -12.80 -25.74 -7.01
N THR A 39 -13.59 -26.71 -6.53
CA THR A 39 -13.42 -28.11 -6.91
C THR A 39 -14.17 -28.40 -8.21
N SER A 40 -13.42 -28.76 -9.24
CA SER A 40 -13.94 -29.26 -10.51
C SER A 40 -14.77 -30.53 -10.30
N SER A 41 -16.08 -30.42 -10.37
CA SER A 41 -16.94 -31.55 -10.66
C SER A 41 -18.07 -31.13 -11.60
N SER A 42 -18.10 -31.81 -12.74
CA SER A 42 -19.18 -31.74 -13.72
C SER A 42 -20.47 -32.32 -13.13
N SER A 43 -21.56 -31.54 -13.16
CA SER A 43 -22.90 -31.92 -13.66
C SER A 43 -24.09 -31.34 -12.86
N SER A 44 -25.13 -31.05 -13.64
CA SER A 44 -26.54 -30.78 -13.32
C SER A 44 -26.95 -29.45 -12.66
N SER A 45 -27.52 -28.63 -13.54
CA SER A 45 -28.53 -27.59 -13.36
C SER A 45 -29.48 -27.73 -12.15
N SER A 46 -29.52 -26.70 -11.32
CA SER A 46 -30.76 -26.17 -10.73
C SER A 46 -30.60 -24.65 -10.54
N SER A 47 -31.45 -23.89 -11.21
CA SER A 47 -31.53 -22.44 -11.18
C SER A 47 -32.18 -21.97 -9.88
N ASP A 48 -31.40 -21.40 -8.96
CA ASP A 48 -31.92 -20.54 -7.89
C ASP A 48 -32.00 -19.10 -8.43
N GLU A 49 -33.20 -18.68 -8.81
CA GLU A 49 -33.52 -17.36 -9.41
C GLU A 49 -33.69 -16.23 -8.37
N SER A 50 -33.00 -16.25 -7.21
CA SER A 50 -33.29 -15.28 -6.14
C SER A 50 -32.14 -14.40 -5.64
N ASP A 51 -31.00 -14.36 -6.34
CA ASP A 51 -29.95 -13.37 -6.05
C ASP A 51 -29.78 -12.36 -7.21
N PRO A 52 -30.41 -11.17 -7.15
CA PRO A 52 -30.28 -10.13 -8.16
C PRO A 52 -28.90 -9.43 -8.17
N PHE A 53 -27.94 -9.84 -7.34
CA PHE A 53 -26.60 -9.26 -7.26
C PHE A 53 -25.46 -10.23 -7.60
N SER A 54 -25.75 -11.50 -7.93
CA SER A 54 -24.74 -12.50 -8.33
C SER A 54 -24.08 -12.24 -9.70
N ASP A 55 -24.61 -11.32 -10.51
CA ASP A 55 -24.19 -11.10 -11.91
C ASP A 55 -23.36 -9.82 -12.13
N CYS A 56 -22.92 -9.15 -11.07
CA CYS A 56 -21.87 -8.14 -11.20
C CYS A 56 -20.55 -8.84 -11.51
N ASN A 57 -20.30 -9.06 -12.80
CA ASN A 57 -19.07 -9.61 -13.39
C ASN A 57 -17.82 -9.15 -12.62
N GLU A 58 -17.36 -9.96 -11.67
CA GLU A 58 -16.10 -9.74 -10.99
C GLU A 58 -15.00 -9.77 -12.04
N ILE A 59 -14.31 -8.63 -12.18
CA ILE A 59 -13.21 -8.50 -13.11
C ILE A 59 -12.05 -9.34 -12.57
N LYS A 60 -11.99 -10.62 -12.96
CA LYS A 60 -10.81 -11.45 -12.74
C LYS A 60 -9.70 -11.04 -13.73
N VAL A 61 -9.20 -9.80 -13.60
CA VAL A 61 -7.92 -9.45 -14.19
C VAL A 61 -6.89 -10.30 -13.46
N ASP A 62 -6.12 -11.05 -14.23
CA ASP A 62 -5.09 -11.92 -13.69
C ASP A 62 -4.17 -11.16 -12.71
N THR A 63 -4.30 -11.46 -11.42
CA THR A 63 -3.51 -10.88 -10.36
C THR A 63 -2.10 -11.44 -10.31
N ASP A 64 -1.73 -12.41 -11.17
CA ASP A 64 -0.35 -12.92 -11.25
C ASP A 64 0.65 -11.82 -11.67
N ASP A 65 0.19 -10.73 -12.28
CA ASP A 65 1.02 -9.56 -12.56
C ASP A 65 1.32 -8.76 -11.29
N ILE A 66 0.44 -8.81 -10.28
CA ILE A 66 0.58 -8.15 -8.99
C ILE A 66 1.27 -9.14 -8.05
N SER A 67 2.58 -9.03 -7.90
CA SER A 67 3.31 -9.84 -6.93
C SER A 67 2.69 -9.60 -5.54
N PRO A 68 2.02 -10.60 -4.92
CA PRO A 68 1.51 -10.43 -3.57
C PRO A 68 2.71 -10.16 -2.67
N THR A 69 2.76 -8.95 -2.13
CA THR A 69 3.75 -8.57 -1.14
C THR A 69 3.37 -9.20 0.20
N ASN A 70 4.37 -9.61 0.97
CA ASN A 70 4.13 -10.28 2.26
C ASN A 70 3.46 -9.37 3.30
N ASP A 71 3.41 -8.06 3.06
CA ASP A 71 2.67 -7.07 3.83
C ASP A 71 1.17 -7.00 3.47
N GLY A 72 0.72 -7.82 2.51
CA GLY A 72 -0.63 -7.82 1.94
C GLY A 72 -1.73 -8.42 2.81
N PRO A 73 -2.93 -8.59 2.24
CA PRO A 73 -4.11 -8.99 2.98
C PRO A 73 -4.06 -10.45 3.43
N THR A 74 -4.76 -10.73 4.51
CA THR A 74 -4.93 -12.06 5.07
C THR A 74 -5.93 -12.90 4.29
N GLY A 75 -5.64 -14.20 4.13
CA GLY A 75 -6.57 -15.13 3.47
C GLY A 75 -7.86 -15.40 4.26
N ASP A 76 -7.83 -15.20 5.58
CA ASP A 76 -8.99 -15.36 6.48
C ASP A 76 -9.78 -14.06 6.70
N ARG A 77 -9.38 -12.96 6.04
CA ARG A 77 -9.96 -11.62 6.22
C ARG A 77 -9.95 -11.12 7.66
N GLU A 78 -9.10 -11.65 8.54
CA GLU A 78 -8.82 -11.01 9.83
C GLU A 78 -7.96 -9.75 9.62
N ALA A 79 -7.97 -8.81 10.56
CA ALA A 79 -7.12 -7.63 10.43
C ALA A 79 -5.63 -8.00 10.43
N GLY A 80 -4.97 -7.84 9.28
CA GLY A 80 -3.53 -7.99 9.11
C GLY A 80 -2.77 -6.70 9.44
N LEU A 81 -1.48 -6.83 9.78
CA LEU A 81 -0.56 -5.69 9.85
C LEU A 81 0.76 -6.01 9.15
N GLY A 82 0.90 -5.46 7.96
CA GLY A 82 2.16 -5.41 7.23
C GLY A 82 2.96 -4.16 7.60
N VAL A 83 4.28 -4.28 7.74
CA VAL A 83 5.18 -3.12 7.91
C VAL A 83 6.45 -3.36 7.13
N GLU A 84 6.76 -2.44 6.23
CA GLU A 84 7.99 -2.45 5.45
C GLU A 84 9.02 -1.52 6.08
N PHE A 85 10.25 -1.98 6.13
CA PHE A 85 11.43 -1.22 6.52
C PHE A 85 12.41 -1.27 5.34
N GLU A 86 12.44 -0.22 4.55
CA GLU A 86 13.41 -0.07 3.46
C GLU A 86 14.80 0.31 4.03
N SER A 87 15.89 0.16 3.27
CA SER A 87 17.22 0.51 3.77
C SER A 87 18.20 1.03 2.73
N GLY A 88 19.29 1.59 3.24
CA GLY A 88 20.49 1.89 2.45
C GLY A 88 21.45 0.69 2.28
N ILE A 89 21.07 -0.53 2.69
CA ILE A 89 21.88 -1.72 2.41
C ILE A 89 21.67 -2.08 0.94
N ASN A 90 22.74 -1.98 0.16
CA ASN A 90 22.67 -2.18 -1.27
C ASN A 90 23.40 -3.46 -1.67
N PHE A 91 22.82 -4.19 -2.61
CA PHE A 91 23.43 -5.32 -3.27
C PHE A 91 23.72 -4.99 -4.72
N LYS A 92 24.75 -5.63 -5.29
CA LYS A 92 25.03 -5.61 -6.73
C LYS A 92 25.16 -7.02 -7.23
N SER A 93 24.54 -7.32 -8.37
CA SER A 93 24.62 -8.66 -8.95
C SER A 93 26.07 -9.05 -9.23
N VAL A 94 26.43 -10.31 -8.95
CA VAL A 94 27.76 -10.86 -9.24
C VAL A 94 27.91 -11.08 -10.74
N GLU A 95 26.84 -11.51 -11.41
CA GLU A 95 26.74 -11.64 -12.86
C GLU A 95 25.80 -10.59 -13.43
N ASP A 96 25.86 -10.31 -14.73
CA ASP A 96 24.90 -9.40 -15.36
C ASP A 96 23.51 -10.06 -15.43
N CYS A 97 22.65 -9.69 -14.48
CA CYS A 97 21.26 -10.11 -14.37
C CYS A 97 20.40 -9.44 -15.47
N GLY A 98 20.81 -8.25 -15.93
CA GLY A 98 20.07 -7.43 -16.88
C GLY A 98 18.87 -6.74 -16.24
N GLU A 99 18.34 -5.73 -16.92
CA GLU A 99 17.29 -4.85 -16.36
C GLU A 99 16.00 -5.60 -16.01
N GLU A 100 15.45 -6.36 -16.96
CA GLU A 100 14.17 -7.07 -16.79
C GLU A 100 14.21 -8.05 -15.61
N ASN A 101 15.29 -8.82 -15.48
CA ASN A 101 15.41 -9.78 -14.40
C ASN A 101 15.83 -9.14 -13.06
N THR A 102 16.54 -8.00 -13.10
CA THR A 102 16.79 -7.21 -11.88
C THR A 102 15.45 -6.75 -11.31
N PHE A 103 14.59 -6.17 -12.16
CA PHE A 103 13.26 -5.75 -11.75
C PHE A 103 12.37 -6.93 -11.30
N ALA A 104 12.44 -8.07 -11.98
CA ALA A 104 11.73 -9.29 -11.56
C ALA A 104 12.24 -9.90 -10.24
N SER A 105 13.38 -9.43 -9.73
CA SER A 105 13.88 -9.82 -8.40
C SER A 105 13.22 -9.02 -7.27
N LYS A 106 12.52 -7.91 -7.57
CA LYS A 106 11.80 -7.11 -6.56
C LYS A 106 10.80 -7.97 -5.77
N GLY A 107 10.80 -7.80 -4.45
CA GLY A 107 9.97 -8.55 -3.50
C GLY A 107 10.43 -9.99 -3.25
N LYS A 108 11.52 -10.46 -3.88
CA LYS A 108 12.05 -11.81 -3.60
C LYS A 108 12.80 -11.84 -2.27
N THR A 109 12.60 -12.92 -1.52
CA THR A 109 13.23 -13.14 -0.21
C THR A 109 14.72 -13.44 -0.35
N VAL A 110 15.51 -12.94 0.60
CA VAL A 110 16.93 -13.27 0.77
C VAL A 110 17.04 -14.53 1.61
N LYS A 111 17.64 -15.58 1.05
CA LYS A 111 17.72 -16.90 1.65
C LYS A 111 18.43 -16.88 3.01
N GLY A 112 17.79 -17.50 4.01
CA GLY A 112 18.28 -17.59 5.38
C GLY A 112 17.92 -16.39 6.26
N HIS A 113 17.16 -15.44 5.74
CA HIS A 113 16.70 -14.23 6.41
C HIS A 113 15.16 -14.17 6.36
N GLU A 114 14.52 -15.24 6.80
CA GLU A 114 13.06 -15.39 6.75
C GLU A 114 12.50 -16.11 7.98
N SER A 115 11.24 -15.83 8.28
CA SER A 115 10.44 -16.53 9.29
C SER A 115 8.96 -16.52 8.90
N THR A 116 8.10 -17.05 9.76
CA THR A 116 6.64 -16.95 9.56
C THR A 116 6.13 -15.51 9.58
N TYR A 117 6.75 -14.61 10.36
CA TYR A 117 6.20 -13.27 10.62
C TYR A 117 7.02 -12.14 10.02
N TRP A 118 8.17 -12.44 9.42
CA TRP A 118 9.00 -11.44 8.77
C TRP A 118 9.92 -12.09 7.75
N ASP A 119 10.35 -11.32 6.77
CA ASP A 119 11.34 -11.70 5.78
C ASP A 119 12.17 -10.50 5.32
N LEU A 120 13.44 -10.74 5.00
CA LEU A 120 14.30 -9.80 4.28
C LEU A 120 14.05 -10.01 2.79
N THR A 121 13.45 -9.03 2.13
CA THR A 121 13.25 -8.96 0.70
C THR A 121 14.27 -8.02 0.05
N VAL A 122 14.18 -7.93 -1.26
CA VAL A 122 14.95 -6.99 -2.07
C VAL A 122 14.01 -6.07 -2.85
N ASP A 123 14.30 -4.77 -2.85
CA ASP A 123 13.61 -3.78 -3.66
C ASP A 123 14.54 -3.23 -4.77
N THR A 124 13.94 -2.71 -5.84
CA THR A 124 14.63 -2.00 -6.92
C THR A 124 13.65 -1.18 -7.75
N THR A 125 14.18 -0.25 -8.55
CA THR A 125 13.45 0.46 -9.59
C THR A 125 13.94 0.05 -10.98
N SER A 126 13.19 0.41 -12.02
CA SER A 126 13.57 0.14 -13.42
C SER A 126 14.89 0.80 -13.85
N GLU A 127 15.36 1.83 -13.11
CA GLU A 127 16.59 2.56 -13.42
C GLU A 127 17.85 1.91 -12.81
N MET A 128 17.69 0.99 -11.86
CA MET A 128 18.77 0.43 -11.03
C MET A 128 19.25 -0.94 -11.53
N VAL A 129 19.65 -1.02 -12.80
CA VAL A 129 20.09 -2.28 -13.42
C VAL A 129 21.25 -2.94 -12.66
N ASN A 130 21.10 -4.22 -12.31
CA ASN A 130 22.05 -5.00 -11.50
C ASN A 130 22.28 -4.49 -10.06
N TYR A 131 21.39 -3.68 -9.53
CA TYR A 131 21.40 -3.26 -8.12
C TYR A 131 20.08 -3.59 -7.45
N LEU A 132 20.16 -3.94 -6.16
CA LEU A 132 19.02 -4.17 -5.30
C LEU A 132 19.24 -3.46 -3.97
N GLN A 133 18.17 -3.16 -3.25
CA GLN A 133 18.20 -2.63 -1.89
C GLN A 133 17.54 -3.62 -0.94
N ALA A 134 18.06 -3.74 0.28
CA ALA A 134 17.46 -4.63 1.28
C ALA A 134 16.22 -3.96 1.90
N GLU A 135 15.18 -4.75 2.10
CA GLU A 135 13.92 -4.35 2.72
C GLU A 135 13.51 -5.45 3.71
N TYR A 136 13.16 -5.10 4.95
CA TYR A 136 12.49 -6.05 5.83
C TYR A 136 10.99 -5.84 5.76
N ILE A 137 10.25 -6.93 5.61
CA ILE A 137 8.80 -6.93 5.65
C ILE A 137 8.35 -7.68 6.90
N LEU A 138 7.51 -7.04 7.72
CA LEU A 138 6.63 -7.74 8.65
C LEU A 138 5.47 -8.32 7.86
N ASN A 139 5.30 -9.63 7.92
CA ASN A 139 4.37 -10.36 7.08
C ASN A 139 2.92 -10.13 7.55
N GLY A 140 2.20 -9.23 6.88
CA GLY A 140 0.81 -8.85 7.17
C GLY A 140 -0.21 -9.97 6.92
N ILE A 141 0.13 -10.95 6.09
CA ILE A 141 -0.70 -12.14 5.86
C ILE A 141 -0.78 -12.99 7.14
N ASN A 142 0.34 -13.10 7.86
CA ASN A 142 0.48 -13.94 9.05
C ASN A 142 0.35 -13.16 10.38
N ILE A 143 0.72 -11.88 10.41
CA ILE A 143 0.59 -11.02 11.59
C ILE A 143 -0.83 -10.49 11.69
N LYS A 144 -1.51 -10.82 12.79
CA LYS A 144 -2.84 -10.33 13.09
C LYS A 144 -2.80 -9.22 14.13
N ILE A 145 -3.52 -8.13 13.86
CA ILE A 145 -3.62 -6.98 14.76
C ILE A 145 -4.23 -7.41 16.11
N GLY A 146 -3.57 -7.01 17.19
CA GLY A 146 -4.04 -7.26 18.56
C GLY A 146 -3.69 -8.65 19.09
N LYS A 147 -2.93 -9.45 18.33
CA LYS A 147 -2.42 -10.77 18.77
C LYS A 147 -1.00 -10.72 19.33
N ASN A 148 -0.42 -9.53 19.48
CA ASN A 148 0.94 -9.34 20.01
C ASN A 148 2.01 -10.09 19.20
N GLN A 149 1.85 -10.13 17.87
CA GLN A 149 2.78 -10.79 16.94
C GLN A 149 3.77 -9.81 16.29
N ALA A 150 3.31 -8.58 15.99
CA ALA A 150 4.09 -7.60 15.25
C ALA A 150 5.35 -7.14 16.00
N VAL A 151 5.22 -6.82 17.29
CA VAL A 151 6.35 -6.33 18.11
C VAL A 151 7.44 -7.41 18.29
N PRO A 152 7.14 -8.67 18.63
CA PRO A 152 8.13 -9.75 18.61
C PRO A 152 8.82 -9.93 17.26
N ALA A 153 8.07 -9.89 16.16
CA ALA A 153 8.65 -10.02 14.81
C ALA A 153 9.62 -8.88 14.49
N ALA A 154 9.28 -7.64 14.84
CA ALA A 154 10.16 -6.49 14.68
C ALA A 154 11.44 -6.57 15.53
N LYS A 155 11.37 -7.19 16.72
CA LYS A 155 12.57 -7.47 17.53
C LYS A 155 13.44 -8.54 16.88
N ALA A 156 12.82 -9.57 16.29
CA ALA A 156 13.55 -10.62 15.59
C ALA A 156 14.31 -10.08 14.37
N ILE A 157 13.75 -9.13 13.62
CA ILE A 157 14.46 -8.40 12.56
C ILE A 157 15.73 -7.72 13.09
N ALA A 158 15.63 -7.00 14.22
CA ALA A 158 16.80 -6.34 14.80
C ALA A 158 17.88 -7.34 15.26
N SER A 159 17.47 -8.49 15.79
CA SER A 159 18.38 -9.59 16.12
C SER A 159 19.01 -10.24 14.88
N ASP A 160 18.25 -10.39 13.79
CA ASP A 160 18.78 -10.89 12.51
C ASP A 160 19.87 -9.96 11.96
N LEU A 161 19.61 -8.65 11.91
CA LEU A 161 20.61 -7.66 11.52
C LEU A 161 21.89 -7.72 12.36
N GLU A 162 21.75 -7.93 13.67
CA GLU A 162 22.89 -8.06 14.57
C GLU A 162 23.71 -9.32 14.32
N GLN A 163 23.05 -10.44 14.06
CA GLN A 163 23.72 -11.69 13.74
C GLN A 163 24.34 -11.68 12.35
N TRP A 164 23.64 -11.11 11.36
CA TRP A 164 24.09 -11.03 9.98
C TRP A 164 25.30 -10.12 9.84
N ASP A 165 25.27 -8.95 10.51
CA ASP A 165 26.27 -7.88 10.44
C ASP A 165 26.68 -7.63 8.98
N PRO A 166 25.75 -7.13 8.14
CA PRO A 166 26.03 -6.93 6.72
C PRO A 166 27.08 -5.85 6.53
N TYR A 167 28.16 -6.14 5.79
CA TYR A 167 29.11 -5.13 5.34
C TYR A 167 29.93 -5.60 4.13
N LEU A 168 30.45 -4.65 3.36
CA LEU A 168 31.40 -4.88 2.29
C LEU A 168 32.77 -5.29 2.86
N LYS A 169 33.23 -6.48 2.52
CA LYS A 169 34.56 -6.99 2.90
C LYS A 169 35.49 -6.98 1.68
N SER A 170 36.65 -6.31 1.79
CA SER A 170 37.58 -6.10 0.66
C SER A 170 38.16 -7.40 0.10
N ASP A 171 38.53 -8.33 0.98
CA ASP A 171 39.34 -9.49 0.60
C ASP A 171 38.50 -10.72 0.25
N ASN A 172 37.22 -10.71 0.66
CA ASN A 172 36.23 -11.73 0.32
C ASN A 172 34.83 -11.12 0.47
N PRO A 173 34.29 -10.52 -0.60
CA PRO A 173 33.01 -9.85 -0.51
C PRO A 173 31.90 -10.79 -0.07
N ARG A 174 31.16 -10.38 0.95
CA ARG A 174 29.97 -11.10 1.39
C ARG A 174 28.92 -11.05 0.28
N THR A 175 28.30 -12.20 0.03
CA THR A 175 27.19 -12.33 -0.91
C THR A 175 25.94 -12.81 -0.20
N ILE A 176 24.80 -12.57 -0.84
CA ILE A 176 23.49 -13.13 -0.50
C ILE A 176 22.97 -13.92 -1.70
N GLU A 177 22.09 -14.89 -1.43
CA GLU A 177 21.32 -15.59 -2.45
C GLU A 177 19.85 -15.16 -2.33
N ILE A 178 19.18 -14.89 -3.45
CA ILE A 178 17.72 -14.70 -3.45
C ILE A 178 17.02 -16.05 -3.67
N VAL A 179 15.87 -16.23 -3.03
CA VAL A 179 14.96 -17.37 -3.23
C VAL A 179 14.23 -17.19 -4.55
N ASP A 180 14.11 -18.27 -5.32
CA ASP A 180 13.45 -18.31 -6.64
C ASP A 180 13.85 -17.15 -7.58
N PRO A 181 15.17 -17.05 -7.92
CA PRO A 181 15.67 -15.96 -8.74
C PRO A 181 15.05 -15.99 -10.13
N ALA A 182 14.85 -14.81 -10.73
CA ALA A 182 14.32 -14.68 -12.10
C ALA A 182 15.11 -15.50 -13.13
N ASN A 183 16.43 -15.65 -12.92
CA ASN A 183 17.27 -16.62 -13.62
C ASN A 183 18.56 -16.91 -12.81
N ALA A 184 19.37 -17.85 -13.30
CA ALA A 184 20.61 -18.24 -12.63
C ALA A 184 21.61 -17.08 -12.39
N LYS A 185 21.69 -16.09 -13.30
CA LYS A 185 22.58 -14.93 -13.18
C LYS A 185 22.16 -13.96 -12.08
N CYS A 186 20.86 -13.95 -11.78
CA CYS A 186 20.26 -13.12 -10.72
C CYS A 186 20.25 -13.84 -9.37
N LYS A 187 20.91 -14.99 -9.22
CA LYS A 187 20.87 -15.75 -7.97
C LYS A 187 21.71 -15.10 -6.86
N THR A 188 22.91 -14.63 -7.20
CA THR A 188 23.93 -14.23 -6.21
C THR A 188 24.24 -12.75 -6.30
N TRP A 189 24.18 -12.05 -5.16
CA TRP A 189 24.40 -10.61 -5.09
C TRP A 189 25.43 -10.25 -4.03
N GLN A 190 26.33 -9.33 -4.35
CA GLN A 190 27.37 -8.85 -3.46
C GLN A 190 26.89 -7.65 -2.64
N ILE A 191 27.11 -7.67 -1.33
CA ILE A 191 26.88 -6.52 -0.45
C ILE A 191 27.82 -5.37 -0.84
N ARG A 192 27.27 -4.17 -1.05
CA ARG A 192 28.00 -2.95 -1.40
C ARG A 192 28.03 -1.90 -0.30
N ASN A 193 27.01 -1.89 0.54
CA ASN A 193 26.89 -0.99 1.68
C ASN A 193 26.13 -1.74 2.80
N PRO A 194 26.51 -1.59 4.08
CA PRO A 194 27.51 -0.67 4.63
C PRO A 194 28.97 -1.09 4.38
N SER A 195 29.93 -0.20 4.66
CA SER A 195 31.36 -0.43 4.34
C SER A 195 32.14 -1.14 5.45
N LYS A 196 31.69 -1.08 6.71
CA LYS A 196 32.37 -1.73 7.85
C LYS A 196 31.39 -2.49 8.72
N SER A 197 31.91 -3.49 9.43
CA SER A 197 31.18 -4.21 10.47
C SER A 197 30.61 -3.23 11.51
N GLY A 198 29.36 -3.44 11.91
CA GLY A 198 28.63 -2.61 12.86
C GLY A 198 27.99 -1.33 12.29
N ASP A 199 28.37 -0.89 11.09
CA ASP A 199 27.81 0.33 10.46
C ASP A 199 26.30 0.19 10.19
N TRP A 200 25.78 -1.04 10.07
CA TRP A 200 24.34 -1.29 9.92
C TRP A 200 23.51 -0.68 11.05
N LYS A 201 24.09 -0.50 12.24
CA LYS A 201 23.43 0.13 13.41
C LYS A 201 23.08 1.60 13.18
N ALA A 202 23.77 2.27 12.26
CA ALA A 202 23.56 3.67 11.91
C ALA A 202 22.67 3.85 10.68
N ILE A 203 22.23 2.75 10.04
CA ILE A 203 21.31 2.81 8.90
C ILE A 203 19.93 3.17 9.44
N ASN A 204 19.35 4.22 8.86
CA ASN A 204 17.94 4.54 9.06
C ASN A 204 17.10 3.73 8.08
N TRP A 205 16.02 3.16 8.59
CA TRP A 205 15.09 2.33 7.85
C TRP A 205 13.75 3.05 7.69
N PRO A 206 13.45 3.66 6.53
CA PRO A 206 12.15 4.26 6.26
C PRO A 206 11.04 3.23 6.45
N ALA A 207 9.99 3.61 7.19
CA ALA A 207 8.88 2.73 7.49
C ALA A 207 7.64 3.06 6.65
N GLN A 208 6.95 2.00 6.23
CA GLN A 208 5.62 2.03 5.62
C GLN A 208 4.78 0.94 6.28
N ALA A 209 3.46 1.11 6.36
CA ALA A 209 2.60 0.12 7.01
C ALA A 209 1.31 -0.11 6.24
N THR A 210 0.95 -1.36 6.03
CA THR A 210 -0.29 -1.78 5.39
C THR A 210 -1.25 -2.32 6.44
N ALA A 211 -2.44 -1.73 6.54
CA ALA A 211 -3.46 -2.15 7.49
C ALA A 211 -4.89 -1.81 7.00
N PRO A 212 -5.90 -2.57 7.44
CA PRO A 212 -7.30 -2.24 7.18
C PRO A 212 -7.75 -1.07 8.07
N LEU A 213 -8.47 -0.11 7.48
CA LEU A 213 -8.94 1.06 8.22
C LEU A 213 -10.37 1.45 7.78
N PRO A 214 -11.32 1.69 8.72
CA PRO A 214 -12.62 2.27 8.36
C PRO A 214 -12.46 3.62 7.65
N MET A 215 -13.29 3.89 6.64
CA MET A 215 -13.27 5.16 5.91
C MET A 215 -13.49 6.38 6.84
N ALA A 216 -14.36 6.28 7.85
CA ALA A 216 -14.51 7.35 8.84
C ALA A 216 -13.26 7.60 9.69
N ALA A 217 -12.47 6.56 9.98
CA ALA A 217 -11.18 6.71 10.65
C ALA A 217 -10.15 7.36 9.72
N LEU A 218 -10.25 7.11 8.42
CA LEU A 218 -9.43 7.76 7.41
C LEU A 218 -9.74 9.28 7.30
N ASP A 219 -11.01 9.69 7.37
CA ASP A 219 -11.40 11.13 7.48
C ASP A 219 -10.75 11.78 8.70
N ALA A 220 -10.78 11.10 9.85
CA ALA A 220 -10.12 11.58 11.06
C ALA A 220 -8.60 11.67 10.91
N LEU A 221 -7.98 10.73 10.20
CA LEU A 221 -6.55 10.77 9.89
C LEU A 221 -6.20 11.97 8.98
N PHE A 222 -7.00 12.25 7.96
CA PHE A 222 -6.86 13.45 7.13
C PHE A 222 -7.05 14.74 7.94
N LYS A 223 -7.99 14.76 8.89
CA LYS A 223 -8.15 15.87 9.84
C LYS A 223 -6.91 16.05 10.70
N GLU A 224 -6.41 14.98 11.32
CA GLU A 224 -5.19 15.02 12.16
C GLU A 224 -3.98 15.54 11.37
N ALA A 225 -3.88 15.25 10.07
CA ALA A 225 -2.86 15.77 9.17
C ALA A 225 -2.89 17.31 9.01
N LYS A 226 -3.99 17.97 9.40
CA LYS A 226 -4.14 19.44 9.38
C LYS A 226 -3.93 20.11 10.73
N THR A 227 -3.59 19.35 11.75
CA THR A 227 -3.38 19.86 13.12
C THR A 227 -1.90 19.98 13.45
N SER A 228 -1.60 20.71 14.53
CA SER A 228 -0.24 20.81 15.07
C SER A 228 0.32 19.48 15.59
N THR A 229 -0.52 18.48 15.86
CA THR A 229 -0.14 17.16 16.37
C THR A 229 0.26 16.16 15.29
N VAL A 230 0.32 16.58 14.02
CA VAL A 230 0.59 15.70 12.87
C VAL A 230 1.79 14.75 13.05
N LEU A 231 2.90 15.22 13.63
CA LEU A 231 4.13 14.43 13.79
C LEU A 231 4.06 13.41 14.95
N THR A 232 2.93 13.32 15.64
CA THR A 232 2.74 12.36 16.75
C THR A 232 1.92 11.14 16.33
N ASN A 233 1.19 11.21 15.22
CA ASN A 233 0.40 10.09 14.73
C ASN A 233 1.31 9.14 13.93
N PRO A 234 1.46 7.87 14.33
CA PRO A 234 2.37 6.93 13.69
C PRO A 234 1.92 6.46 12.30
N LEU A 235 0.71 6.82 11.86
CA LEU A 235 0.18 6.54 10.51
C LEU A 235 0.25 7.76 9.58
N LEU A 236 0.83 8.88 10.04
CA LEU A 236 1.08 10.06 9.22
C LEU A 236 2.57 10.17 8.88
N PRO A 237 2.92 10.85 7.78
CA PRO A 237 4.31 11.06 7.43
C PRO A 237 5.14 11.70 8.54
N GLY A 238 6.36 11.20 8.73
CA GLY A 238 7.30 11.69 9.73
C GLY A 238 7.84 13.10 9.46
N ILE A 239 7.55 13.69 8.30
CA ILE A 239 7.95 15.05 7.92
C ILE A 239 6.78 15.88 7.38
N LYS A 240 6.67 17.13 7.83
CA LYS A 240 5.55 18.03 7.49
C LYS A 240 5.37 18.28 5.99
N SER A 241 6.46 18.31 5.22
CA SER A 241 6.42 18.55 3.77
C SER A 241 5.75 17.42 2.98
N GLN A 242 5.66 16.21 3.54
CA GLN A 242 4.94 15.11 2.91
C GLN A 242 3.43 15.19 3.22
N VAL A 243 3.09 15.60 4.44
CA VAL A 243 1.72 15.84 4.90
C VAL A 243 1.05 16.97 4.12
N SER A 244 1.81 18.00 3.71
CA SER A 244 1.24 19.16 2.99
C SER A 244 0.56 18.78 1.66
N SER A 245 0.85 17.59 1.11
CA SER A 245 0.16 17.07 -0.07
C SER A 245 -1.19 16.41 0.20
N MET A 246 -1.48 16.07 1.45
CA MET A 246 -2.79 15.55 1.85
C MET A 246 -3.80 16.69 1.87
N VAL A 247 -5.02 16.47 1.39
CA VAL A 247 -6.12 17.44 1.40
C VAL A 247 -7.24 16.84 2.21
N TRP A 248 -7.68 17.54 3.25
CA TRP A 248 -8.80 17.10 4.04
C TRP A 248 -10.07 17.79 3.54
N VAL A 249 -10.87 17.05 2.78
CA VAL A 249 -12.17 17.50 2.30
C VAL A 249 -13.15 17.47 3.46
N ASN A 250 -13.26 18.59 4.17
CA ASN A 250 -14.19 18.76 5.28
C ASN A 250 -15.54 19.32 4.79
N ASN A 251 -16.48 19.54 5.71
CA ASN A 251 -17.82 20.08 5.41
C ASN A 251 -17.79 21.40 4.62
N ASN A 252 -16.80 22.26 4.85
CA ASN A 252 -16.70 23.57 4.17
C ASN A 252 -16.34 23.44 2.69
N PHE A 253 -15.90 22.28 2.20
CA PHE A 253 -15.75 22.05 0.75
C PHE A 253 -17.11 21.99 0.04
N PHE A 254 -18.20 21.72 0.76
CA PHE A 254 -19.56 21.62 0.22
C PHE A 254 -20.40 22.89 0.44
N GLN A 255 -19.80 23.97 0.92
CA GLN A 255 -20.52 25.21 1.26
C GLN A 255 -21.15 25.91 0.04
N SER A 256 -20.62 25.69 -1.17
CA SER A 256 -21.21 26.18 -2.42
C SER A 256 -22.33 25.30 -2.96
N SER A 257 -22.67 24.23 -2.23
CA SER A 257 -23.67 23.23 -2.63
C SER A 257 -23.41 22.62 -4.02
N PRO A 258 -22.22 22.04 -4.28
CA PRO A 258 -21.89 21.47 -5.59
C PRO A 258 -22.94 20.43 -6.00
N GLN A 259 -23.59 20.66 -7.15
CA GLN A 259 -24.71 19.85 -7.65
C GLN A 259 -25.87 19.67 -6.66
N GLY A 260 -26.01 20.60 -5.70
CA GLY A 260 -27.00 20.56 -4.64
C GLY A 260 -26.62 19.70 -3.43
N ILE A 261 -25.40 19.14 -3.36
CA ILE A 261 -24.90 18.43 -2.17
C ILE A 261 -24.40 19.45 -1.15
N THR A 262 -24.98 19.47 0.04
CA THR A 262 -24.61 20.37 1.13
C THR A 262 -23.69 19.68 2.15
N GLU A 263 -23.15 20.46 3.09
CA GLU A 263 -22.39 19.95 4.24
C GLU A 263 -23.13 18.91 5.10
N LYS A 264 -24.47 18.87 5.04
CA LYS A 264 -25.30 17.91 5.79
C LYS A 264 -25.53 16.61 5.05
N ASP A 265 -25.26 16.60 3.74
CA ASP A 265 -25.46 15.43 2.88
C ASP A 265 -24.25 14.50 2.87
N VAL A 266 -23.13 14.90 3.47
CA VAL A 266 -21.86 14.14 3.46
C VAL A 266 -21.48 13.62 4.85
N THR A 267 -21.27 12.31 4.91
CA THR A 267 -20.73 11.57 6.06
C THR A 267 -19.21 11.62 6.09
N ALA A 268 -18.60 11.01 7.10
CA ALA A 268 -17.15 10.93 7.19
C ALA A 268 -16.56 10.07 6.06
N GLU A 269 -17.30 9.07 5.62
CA GLU A 269 -16.93 8.12 4.59
C GLU A 269 -16.82 8.81 3.21
N GLU A 270 -17.80 9.63 2.83
CA GLU A 270 -17.69 10.45 1.60
C GLU A 270 -16.53 11.42 1.68
N ARG A 271 -16.34 12.09 2.84
CA ARG A 271 -15.25 13.03 3.04
C ARG A 271 -13.88 12.36 2.94
N ALA A 272 -13.72 11.15 3.47
CA ALA A 272 -12.50 10.37 3.33
C ALA A 272 -12.23 10.00 1.86
N PHE A 273 -13.25 9.54 1.13
CA PHE A 273 -13.14 9.22 -0.29
C PHE A 273 -12.70 10.45 -1.10
N PHE A 274 -13.37 11.60 -0.92
CA PHE A 274 -12.98 12.83 -1.60
C PHE A 274 -11.62 13.36 -1.14
N SER A 275 -11.23 13.17 0.13
CA SER A 275 -9.90 13.53 0.62
C SER A 275 -8.80 12.75 -0.09
N LEU A 276 -8.99 11.44 -0.30
CA LEU A 276 -8.09 10.63 -1.13
C LEU A 276 -8.03 11.16 -2.56
N VAL A 277 -9.18 11.25 -3.25
CA VAL A 277 -9.23 11.68 -4.66
C VAL A 277 -8.57 13.04 -4.85
N ILE A 278 -8.94 14.04 -4.04
CA ILE A 278 -8.39 15.39 -4.16
C ILE A 278 -6.89 15.43 -3.82
N SER A 279 -6.41 14.64 -2.86
CA SER A 279 -4.96 14.55 -2.58
C SER A 279 -4.19 14.02 -3.80
N TYR A 280 -4.72 12.98 -4.47
CA TYR A 280 -4.12 12.43 -5.69
C TYR A 280 -4.15 13.42 -6.86
N VAL A 281 -5.25 14.13 -7.03
CA VAL A 281 -5.45 15.13 -8.11
C VAL A 281 -4.55 16.35 -7.92
N LYS A 282 -4.46 16.89 -6.70
CA LYS A 282 -3.76 18.16 -6.45
C LYS A 282 -2.24 18.04 -6.43
N LYS A 283 -1.66 16.85 -6.23
CA LYS A 283 -0.20 16.71 -6.23
C LYS A 283 0.37 17.19 -7.58
N ASN A 284 1.20 18.22 -7.44
CA ASN A 284 1.72 19.19 -8.40
C ASN A 284 1.88 18.71 -9.88
N PRO A 285 1.31 19.43 -10.87
CA PRO A 285 1.54 19.22 -12.31
C PRO A 285 2.97 19.59 -12.80
N GLY A 286 3.81 20.16 -11.93
CA GLY A 286 5.21 20.54 -12.24
C GLY A 286 6.27 19.51 -11.87
N VAL A 287 5.90 18.34 -11.34
CA VAL A 287 6.86 17.24 -11.14
C VAL A 287 7.09 16.59 -12.49
N THR A 288 8.29 16.77 -13.03
CA THR A 288 8.81 16.07 -14.20
C THR A 288 8.35 14.62 -14.19
N ALA A 289 7.55 14.26 -15.20
CA ALA A 289 7.28 12.94 -15.80
C ALA A 289 7.69 11.64 -15.08
N ALA A 290 8.85 11.55 -14.44
CA ALA A 290 9.47 10.33 -13.93
C ALA A 290 9.11 9.95 -12.48
N LYS A 291 7.88 10.21 -11.98
CA LYS A 291 7.50 9.76 -10.62
C LYS A 291 6.27 8.86 -10.64
N SER A 292 6.35 7.80 -9.84
CA SER A 292 5.28 6.83 -9.66
C SER A 292 4.02 7.48 -9.08
N MET A 293 2.85 6.91 -9.40
CA MET A 293 1.56 7.37 -8.88
C MET A 293 1.48 7.28 -7.36
N LYS A 294 2.22 6.36 -6.73
CA LYS A 294 2.31 6.24 -5.27
C LYS A 294 2.85 7.50 -4.60
N ASP A 295 3.62 8.33 -5.32
CA ASP A 295 4.14 9.57 -4.77
C ASP A 295 3.06 10.65 -4.65
N ARG A 296 1.85 10.45 -5.17
CA ARG A 296 0.78 11.46 -5.14
C ARG A 296 0.12 11.63 -3.78
N SER A 297 0.20 10.62 -2.91
CA SER A 297 -0.34 10.68 -1.56
C SER A 297 0.49 9.79 -0.64
N PRO A 298 0.75 10.20 0.61
CA PRO A 298 1.34 9.31 1.60
C PRO A 298 0.36 8.23 2.09
N ILE A 299 -0.94 8.37 1.80
CA ILE A 299 -1.92 7.32 2.03
C ILE A 299 -2.24 6.72 0.67
N MET A 300 -1.88 5.45 0.51
CA MET A 300 -2.08 4.71 -0.71
C MET A 300 -3.15 3.63 -0.51
N PRO A 301 -4.24 3.67 -1.28
CA PRO A 301 -5.26 2.64 -1.19
C PRO A 301 -4.74 1.35 -1.85
N ARG A 302 -4.76 0.25 -1.09
CA ARG A 302 -4.42 -1.09 -1.57
C ARG A 302 -5.66 -1.84 -2.07
N THR A 303 -6.82 -1.54 -1.47
CA THR A 303 -8.14 -1.76 -2.09
C THR A 303 -8.35 -0.72 -3.20
N ASN A 304 -8.89 -1.10 -4.36
CA ASN A 304 -9.01 -0.20 -5.50
C ASN A 304 -10.07 0.90 -5.33
N PHE A 305 -9.96 1.97 -6.14
CA PHE A 305 -10.89 3.10 -6.06
C PHE A 305 -12.31 2.76 -6.50
N VAL A 306 -12.52 1.69 -7.30
CA VAL A 306 -13.87 1.21 -7.66
C VAL A 306 -14.60 0.77 -6.39
N SER A 307 -13.97 -0.11 -5.62
CA SER A 307 -14.53 -0.63 -4.36
C SER A 307 -14.70 0.46 -3.30
N LEU A 308 -13.80 1.45 -3.27
CA LEU A 308 -13.96 2.62 -2.40
C LEU A 308 -15.16 3.49 -2.83
N TYR A 309 -15.34 3.68 -4.14
CA TYR A 309 -16.44 4.47 -4.70
C TYR A 309 -17.80 3.80 -4.49
N GLU A 310 -17.91 2.48 -4.70
CA GLU A 310 -19.14 1.71 -4.44
C GLU A 310 -19.65 1.89 -3.00
N GLY A 311 -18.73 2.03 -2.03
CA GLY A 311 -19.07 2.29 -0.64
C GLY A 311 -19.72 3.66 -0.36
N VAL A 312 -19.56 4.62 -1.27
CA VAL A 312 -20.06 6.00 -1.12
C VAL A 312 -21.03 6.42 -2.22
N GLU A 313 -21.11 5.71 -3.35
CA GLU A 313 -21.98 6.05 -4.48
C GLU A 313 -23.46 6.24 -4.09
N PRO A 314 -24.07 5.38 -3.23
CA PRO A 314 -25.49 5.52 -2.89
C PRO A 314 -25.84 6.88 -2.27
N SER A 315 -24.95 7.46 -1.48
CA SER A 315 -25.18 8.76 -0.83
C SER A 315 -25.06 9.93 -1.81
N LEU A 316 -24.35 9.73 -2.93
CA LEU A 316 -24.22 10.72 -3.99
C LEU A 316 -25.47 10.82 -4.88
N LYS A 317 -26.51 9.98 -4.69
CA LYS A 317 -27.84 10.12 -5.33
C LYS A 317 -27.78 10.37 -6.85
N GLY A 318 -26.87 9.68 -7.54
CA GLY A 318 -26.69 9.79 -9.00
C GLY A 318 -26.05 11.10 -9.49
N LYS A 319 -25.43 11.91 -8.61
CA LYS A 319 -24.65 13.08 -9.03
C LYS A 319 -23.46 12.69 -9.91
N ASP A 320 -23.02 13.64 -10.71
CA ASP A 320 -21.86 13.46 -11.56
C ASP A 320 -20.57 13.54 -10.72
N LEU A 321 -19.84 12.43 -10.61
CA LEU A 321 -18.65 12.34 -9.76
C LEU A 321 -17.56 13.32 -10.22
N TYR A 322 -17.38 13.47 -11.53
CA TYR A 322 -16.39 14.37 -12.10
C TYR A 322 -16.71 15.82 -11.78
N GLU A 323 -17.95 16.27 -11.98
CA GLU A 323 -18.34 17.65 -11.69
C GLU A 323 -18.30 17.96 -10.18
N LEU A 324 -18.50 16.96 -9.30
CA LEU A 324 -18.26 17.14 -7.86
C LEU A 324 -16.78 17.41 -7.61
N VAL A 325 -15.90 16.51 -8.06
CA VAL A 325 -14.45 16.63 -7.91
C VAL A 325 -13.93 17.95 -8.49
N ARG A 326 -14.48 18.38 -9.64
CA ARG A 326 -14.17 19.63 -10.33
C ARG A 326 -14.47 20.87 -9.50
N VAL A 327 -15.51 20.85 -8.67
CA VAL A 327 -15.78 21.95 -7.73
C VAL A 327 -14.95 21.80 -6.46
N LEU A 328 -14.84 20.59 -5.90
CA LEU A 328 -14.13 20.35 -4.63
C LEU A 328 -12.64 20.70 -4.70
N VAL A 329 -11.99 20.51 -5.85
CA VAL A 329 -10.59 20.91 -6.06
C VAL A 329 -10.37 22.42 -5.90
N CYS A 330 -11.42 23.24 -6.02
CA CYS A 330 -11.29 24.68 -5.86
C CYS A 330 -10.93 25.10 -4.44
N TYR A 331 -11.08 24.21 -3.46
CA TYR A 331 -10.83 24.51 -2.07
C TYR A 331 -9.53 23.88 -1.59
N LYS A 332 -8.81 24.59 -0.73
CA LYS A 332 -7.70 24.03 0.07
C LYS A 332 -7.89 24.41 1.53
N ASN A 333 -7.42 23.55 2.44
CA ASN A 333 -7.41 23.86 3.86
C ASN A 333 -6.45 25.02 4.14
N ILE A 334 -6.86 25.95 5.01
CA ILE A 334 -5.99 27.01 5.53
C ILE A 334 -5.06 26.38 6.57
N ASN A 335 -3.74 26.45 6.32
CA ASN A 335 -2.70 25.81 7.16
C ASN A 335 -1.95 26.83 8.03
N ASP A 336 -2.66 27.79 8.60
CA ASP A 336 -2.07 28.79 9.50
C ASP A 336 -1.77 28.22 10.89
N GLU A 337 -0.79 28.79 11.59
CA GLU A 337 -0.49 28.39 12.98
C GLU A 337 -1.75 28.56 13.87
N GLY A 338 -2.18 27.45 14.48
CA GLY A 338 -3.39 27.41 15.31
C GLY A 338 -4.68 27.06 14.56
N SER A 339 -4.64 26.95 13.23
CA SER A 339 -5.72 26.35 12.45
C SER A 339 -5.77 24.83 12.70
N ASN A 340 -6.98 24.29 12.78
CA ASN A 340 -7.23 22.84 12.80
C ASN A 340 -7.57 22.29 11.39
N GLY A 341 -7.43 23.12 10.35
CA GLY A 341 -7.75 22.78 8.96
C GLY A 341 -9.23 22.85 8.60
N ASP A 342 -10.12 23.23 9.52
CA ASP A 342 -11.56 23.32 9.26
C ASP A 342 -11.86 24.40 8.22
N GLN A 343 -11.14 25.52 8.26
CA GLN A 343 -11.34 26.61 7.31
C GLN A 343 -10.74 26.31 5.94
N VAL A 344 -11.39 26.81 4.91
CA VAL A 344 -10.98 26.62 3.51
C VAL A 344 -10.91 27.96 2.79
N GLU A 345 -10.01 28.03 1.82
CA GLU A 345 -9.90 29.15 0.89
C GLU A 345 -9.86 28.64 -0.55
N ILE A 346 -10.02 29.57 -1.51
CA ILE A 346 -9.89 29.23 -2.92
C ILE A 346 -8.43 28.91 -3.25
N ASP A 347 -8.23 27.75 -3.84
CA ASP A 347 -6.97 27.34 -4.43
C ASP A 347 -6.84 27.98 -5.82
N THR A 348 -6.21 29.16 -5.85
CA THR A 348 -6.03 29.99 -7.05
C THR A 348 -5.18 29.31 -8.14
N GLN A 349 -4.52 28.20 -7.83
CA GLN A 349 -3.91 27.35 -8.84
C GLN A 349 -4.98 26.75 -9.77
N TRP A 350 -6.09 26.28 -9.22
CA TRP A 350 -7.12 25.51 -9.93
C TRP A 350 -8.36 26.32 -10.31
N CYS A 351 -8.69 27.33 -9.51
CA CYS A 351 -9.96 28.02 -9.61
C CYS A 351 -9.85 29.53 -9.42
N ASP A 352 -10.80 30.23 -10.04
CA ASP A 352 -11.10 31.64 -9.79
C ASP A 352 -12.36 31.75 -8.91
N GLY A 353 -12.85 32.97 -8.71
CA GLY A 353 -14.11 33.24 -8.02
C GLY A 353 -13.94 33.41 -6.51
N THR A 354 -14.93 32.96 -5.75
CA THR A 354 -14.99 33.13 -4.29
C THR A 354 -15.33 31.81 -3.62
N VAL A 355 -15.07 31.70 -2.32
CA VAL A 355 -15.40 30.52 -1.52
C VAL A 355 -16.88 30.10 -1.66
N ALA A 356 -17.81 31.07 -1.69
CA ALA A 356 -19.24 30.81 -1.86
C ALA A 356 -19.65 30.48 -3.31
N LYS A 357 -18.84 30.88 -4.30
CA LYS A 357 -19.09 30.69 -5.73
C LYS A 357 -17.77 30.36 -6.43
N PRO A 358 -17.22 29.15 -6.20
CA PRO A 358 -15.97 28.74 -6.81
C PRO A 358 -16.17 28.63 -8.33
N LYS A 359 -15.15 28.99 -9.10
CA LYS A 359 -15.17 28.89 -10.56
C LYS A 359 -13.95 28.12 -11.04
N PRO A 360 -14.08 26.83 -11.38
CA PRO A 360 -13.01 26.07 -12.01
C PRO A 360 -12.48 26.79 -13.24
N LYS A 361 -11.14 26.82 -13.42
CA LYS A 361 -10.53 27.44 -14.60
C LYS A 361 -10.99 26.73 -15.87
N SER A 362 -11.08 27.48 -16.97
CA SER A 362 -11.54 26.93 -18.26
C SER A 362 -10.61 25.85 -18.83
N ASN A 363 -9.33 25.85 -18.44
CA ASN A 363 -8.33 24.86 -18.85
C ASN A 363 -8.08 23.77 -17.79
N ILE A 364 -8.97 23.61 -16.79
CA ILE A 364 -8.76 22.67 -15.68
C ILE A 364 -8.55 21.23 -16.19
N ASP A 365 -9.30 20.79 -17.20
CA ASP A 365 -9.19 19.45 -17.79
C ASP A 365 -7.79 19.19 -18.38
N PHE A 366 -7.15 20.21 -18.94
CA PHE A 366 -5.77 20.12 -19.43
C PHE A 366 -4.76 20.05 -18.28
N MET A 367 -5.01 20.79 -17.20
CA MET A 367 -4.19 20.73 -15.98
C MET A 367 -4.36 19.40 -15.23
N TRP A 368 -5.47 18.69 -15.49
CA TRP A 368 -5.88 17.43 -14.88
C TRP A 368 -5.52 16.21 -15.71
N LYS A 369 -4.38 16.28 -16.39
CA LYS A 369 -3.79 15.16 -17.10
C LYS A 369 -2.74 14.48 -16.22
N LEU A 370 -3.03 13.23 -15.85
CA LEU A 370 -2.13 12.38 -15.09
C LEU A 370 -1.23 11.64 -16.08
N THR A 371 0.06 11.94 -16.05
CA THR A 371 1.05 11.34 -16.95
C THR A 371 1.84 10.26 -16.22
N VAL A 372 2.04 9.13 -16.90
CA VAL A 372 2.80 7.96 -16.46
C VAL A 372 3.97 7.84 -17.43
N ASN A 373 5.19 7.73 -16.91
CA ASN A 373 6.40 7.55 -17.75
C ASN A 373 7.24 6.40 -17.21
N GLY A 374 7.16 5.26 -17.88
CA GLY A 374 7.87 4.04 -17.48
C GLY A 374 7.74 3.00 -18.58
N LYS A 375 8.52 1.92 -18.50
CA LYS A 375 8.41 0.86 -19.50
C LYS A 375 7.02 0.22 -19.41
N SER A 376 6.25 0.35 -20.48
CA SER A 376 4.92 -0.25 -20.53
C SER A 376 5.03 -1.77 -20.43
N PRO A 377 4.32 -2.43 -19.50
CA PRO A 377 4.26 -3.89 -19.49
C PRO A 377 3.48 -4.41 -20.71
N PHE A 378 2.78 -3.54 -21.45
CA PHE A 378 1.98 -3.86 -22.63
C PHE A 378 2.78 -3.67 -23.94
N LYS A 379 4.02 -4.18 -24.00
CA LYS A 379 5.01 -3.95 -25.09
C LYS A 379 4.50 -4.20 -26.52
N ASN A 380 3.44 -5.01 -26.69
CA ASN A 380 2.85 -5.33 -28.00
C ASN A 380 1.62 -4.45 -28.35
N ASN A 381 1.28 -3.47 -27.52
CA ASN A 381 0.12 -2.60 -27.75
C ASN A 381 0.58 -1.18 -28.12
N ASN A 382 0.42 -0.81 -29.40
CA ASN A 382 0.74 0.52 -29.91
C ASN A 382 -0.03 1.66 -29.19
N ASP A 383 -1.14 1.32 -28.52
CA ASP A 383 -1.97 2.28 -27.78
C ASP A 383 -1.33 2.67 -26.42
N PHE A 384 -0.34 1.91 -25.92
CA PHE A 384 0.27 2.08 -24.60
C PHE A 384 1.79 2.17 -24.68
N LYS A 385 2.25 3.38 -24.98
CA LYS A 385 3.68 3.73 -25.05
C LYS A 385 4.29 3.83 -23.63
N ASP A 386 5.62 3.95 -23.59
CA ASP A 386 6.36 4.21 -22.35
C ASP A 386 5.93 5.53 -21.66
N THR A 387 5.32 6.44 -22.41
CA THR A 387 4.58 7.57 -21.87
C THR A 387 3.11 7.43 -22.20
N ALA A 388 2.28 7.37 -21.16
CA ALA A 388 0.83 7.35 -21.27
C ALA A 388 0.21 8.43 -20.37
N SER A 389 -1.05 8.76 -20.62
CA SER A 389 -1.76 9.70 -19.75
C SER A 389 -3.26 9.49 -19.84
N PHE A 390 -3.94 9.87 -18.77
CA PHE A 390 -5.40 9.91 -18.69
C PHE A 390 -5.81 11.18 -17.95
N THR A 391 -7.04 11.63 -18.17
CA THR A 391 -7.58 12.79 -17.45
C THR A 391 -8.23 12.35 -16.13
N VAL A 392 -8.39 13.28 -15.19
CA VAL A 392 -9.23 13.03 -14.01
C VAL A 392 -10.66 12.67 -14.41
N LYS A 393 -11.17 13.24 -15.51
CA LYS A 393 -12.47 12.86 -16.06
C LYS A 393 -12.50 11.39 -16.47
N ASP A 394 -11.50 10.93 -17.22
CA ASP A 394 -11.37 9.52 -17.60
C ASP A 394 -11.36 8.60 -16.37
N TRP A 395 -10.66 9.01 -15.32
CA TRP A 395 -10.61 8.25 -14.07
C TRP A 395 -11.98 8.17 -13.40
N MET A 396 -12.65 9.30 -13.18
CA MET A 396 -13.97 9.34 -12.54
C MET A 396 -15.04 8.61 -13.37
N ASP A 397 -14.99 8.77 -14.69
CA ASP A 397 -15.87 8.05 -15.61
C ASP A 397 -15.60 6.54 -15.51
N GLY A 398 -14.34 6.13 -15.42
CA GLY A 398 -13.91 4.73 -15.28
C GLY A 398 -14.46 4.05 -14.03
N LEU A 399 -14.45 4.75 -12.88
CA LEU A 399 -15.08 4.25 -11.64
C LEU A 399 -16.58 3.99 -11.79
N LYS A 400 -17.23 4.67 -12.74
CA LYS A 400 -18.66 4.54 -13.04
C LYS A 400 -18.95 3.64 -14.25
N ASN A 401 -17.97 2.88 -14.73
CA ASN A 401 -18.10 2.08 -15.96
C ASN A 401 -18.56 2.94 -17.17
N SER A 402 -18.07 4.16 -17.24
CA SER A 402 -18.38 5.12 -18.30
C SER A 402 -17.07 5.70 -18.85
N GLY A 403 -17.13 6.42 -19.97
CA GLY A 403 -15.96 7.12 -20.49
C GLY A 403 -15.31 6.47 -21.71
N THR A 404 -14.54 7.30 -22.42
CA THR A 404 -14.06 7.03 -23.79
C THR A 404 -12.70 6.32 -23.82
N THR A 405 -11.96 6.33 -22.72
CA THR A 405 -10.66 5.66 -22.59
C THR A 405 -10.78 4.19 -22.23
N LEU A 406 -11.92 3.76 -21.68
CA LEU A 406 -12.16 2.38 -21.26
C LEU A 406 -11.96 1.34 -22.38
N PRO A 407 -12.43 1.52 -23.63
CA PRO A 407 -12.23 0.51 -24.67
C PRO A 407 -10.75 0.21 -24.94
N ALA A 408 -9.90 1.24 -24.98
CA ALA A 408 -8.45 1.04 -25.19
C ALA A 408 -7.81 0.32 -24.00
N VAL A 409 -8.16 0.72 -22.77
CA VAL A 409 -7.64 0.11 -21.54
C VAL A 409 -8.10 -1.34 -21.41
N ARG A 410 -9.37 -1.64 -21.68
CA ARG A 410 -9.93 -3.00 -21.67
C ARG A 410 -9.22 -3.91 -22.66
N LYS A 411 -9.05 -3.42 -23.89
CA LYS A 411 -8.31 -4.14 -24.92
C LYS A 411 -6.89 -4.46 -24.46
N ALA A 412 -6.19 -3.52 -23.82
CA ALA A 412 -4.85 -3.76 -23.28
C ALA A 412 -4.83 -4.76 -22.13
N LEU A 413 -5.79 -4.69 -21.20
CA LEU A 413 -5.92 -5.68 -20.12
C LEU A 413 -6.20 -7.08 -20.68
N GLY A 414 -7.05 -7.18 -21.71
CA GLY A 414 -7.36 -8.44 -22.37
C GLY A 414 -6.17 -9.10 -23.07
N THR A 415 -5.11 -8.36 -23.44
CA THR A 415 -3.92 -8.98 -24.05
C THR A 415 -3.00 -9.66 -23.03
N ILE A 416 -3.07 -9.25 -21.76
CA ILE A 416 -2.26 -9.82 -20.67
C ILE A 416 -3.05 -10.75 -19.76
N ALA A 417 -4.38 -10.74 -19.83
CA ALA A 417 -5.22 -11.66 -19.07
C ALA A 417 -5.00 -13.11 -19.52
N LYS A 418 -4.92 -14.05 -18.55
CA LYS A 418 -4.80 -15.50 -18.79
C LYS A 418 -5.80 -16.05 -19.80
N ASP A 419 -7.06 -15.66 -19.66
CA ASP A 419 -8.16 -16.11 -20.51
C ASP A 419 -8.32 -15.27 -21.80
N LYS A 420 -7.48 -14.24 -21.95
CA LYS A 420 -7.46 -13.28 -23.05
C LYS A 420 -8.78 -12.55 -23.25
N LYS A 421 -9.56 -12.35 -22.19
CA LYS A 421 -10.84 -11.60 -22.26
C LYS A 421 -10.68 -10.18 -21.76
N GLU A 422 -11.43 -9.28 -22.39
CA GLU A 422 -11.50 -7.89 -21.96
C GLU A 422 -12.33 -7.77 -20.67
N PRO A 423 -11.83 -7.06 -19.64
CA PRO A 423 -12.59 -6.86 -18.41
C PRO A 423 -13.83 -6.01 -18.68
N GLN A 424 -14.95 -6.38 -18.06
CA GLN A 424 -16.24 -5.68 -18.17
C GLN A 424 -16.54 -4.94 -16.86
N GLY A 425 -17.21 -3.80 -16.92
CA GLY A 425 -17.58 -3.07 -15.70
C GLY A 425 -16.66 -1.88 -15.37
N ALA A 426 -16.82 -1.38 -14.15
CA ALA A 426 -16.06 -0.25 -13.63
C ALA A 426 -14.57 -0.59 -13.58
N LEU A 427 -13.72 0.41 -13.80
CA LEU A 427 -12.28 0.21 -13.86
C LEU A 427 -11.53 1.34 -13.16
N ASP A 428 -10.64 0.95 -12.26
CA ASP A 428 -9.73 1.89 -11.61
C ASP A 428 -8.53 2.19 -12.52
N LEU A 429 -8.56 3.35 -13.18
CA LEU A 429 -7.46 3.80 -14.03
C LEU A 429 -6.17 4.06 -13.23
N MET A 430 -6.26 4.43 -11.95
CA MET A 430 -5.06 4.60 -11.11
C MET A 430 -4.36 3.26 -10.93
N ALA A 431 -5.10 2.21 -10.54
CA ALA A 431 -4.56 0.86 -10.44
C ALA A 431 -4.07 0.32 -11.79
N PHE A 432 -4.77 0.64 -12.89
CA PHE A 432 -4.31 0.28 -14.23
C PHE A 432 -2.94 0.83 -14.57
N TYR A 433 -2.76 2.13 -14.41
CA TYR A 433 -1.52 2.80 -14.80
C TYR A 433 -0.39 2.63 -13.81
N ASP A 434 -0.67 2.33 -12.54
CA ASP A 434 0.35 2.00 -11.54
C ASP A 434 1.14 0.73 -11.89
N ARG A 435 0.60 -0.11 -12.80
CA ARG A 435 1.30 -1.29 -13.32
C ARG A 435 2.60 -1.00 -14.06
N TRP A 436 2.81 0.25 -14.49
CA TRP A 436 4.07 0.69 -15.12
C TRP A 436 5.24 0.80 -14.14
N PHE A 437 4.97 0.85 -12.84
CA PHE A 437 5.99 1.14 -11.84
C PHE A 437 5.99 0.13 -10.71
N ASP A 438 4.93 0.13 -9.89
CA ASP A 438 4.97 -0.49 -8.57
C ASP A 438 3.91 -1.57 -8.41
N LYS A 439 2.78 -1.49 -9.14
CA LYS A 439 1.65 -2.44 -9.02
C LYS A 439 1.09 -2.50 -7.60
N GLN A 440 1.09 -1.38 -6.89
CA GLN A 440 0.73 -1.25 -5.47
C GLN A 440 -0.64 -0.57 -5.27
N ILE A 441 -0.98 0.44 -6.08
CA ILE A 441 -2.28 1.13 -5.95
C ILE A 441 -3.40 0.21 -6.43
N GLY A 442 -4.39 -0.03 -5.56
CA GLY A 442 -5.52 -0.92 -5.87
C GLY A 442 -5.09 -2.35 -6.18
N ALA A 443 -3.90 -2.76 -5.72
CA ALA A 443 -3.28 -4.04 -6.00
C ALA A 443 -4.15 -5.24 -5.59
N TYR A 444 -4.99 -5.06 -4.58
CA TYR A 444 -5.84 -6.12 -4.05
C TYR A 444 -7.31 -5.97 -4.46
N ASP A 445 -7.59 -5.25 -5.54
CA ASP A 445 -8.93 -5.13 -6.12
C ASP A 445 -10.00 -4.78 -5.06
N ASN A 446 -10.96 -5.67 -4.80
CA ASN A 446 -12.05 -5.50 -3.84
C ASN A 446 -11.75 -6.03 -2.43
N VAL A 447 -10.52 -6.50 -2.18
CA VAL A 447 -10.16 -7.12 -0.91
C VAL A 447 -10.35 -6.14 0.24
N ARG A 448 -10.95 -6.66 1.31
CA ARG A 448 -11.24 -5.99 2.57
C ARG A 448 -10.97 -6.95 3.72
N GLU A 449 -10.62 -6.41 4.87
CA GLU A 449 -10.45 -7.18 6.09
C GLU A 449 -11.39 -6.69 7.19
N ARG A 450 -11.67 -7.58 8.12
CA ARG A 450 -12.46 -7.28 9.30
C ARG A 450 -11.65 -6.46 10.28
N ILE A 451 -12.31 -5.60 11.04
CA ILE A 451 -11.64 -4.84 12.11
C ILE A 451 -11.58 -5.61 13.43
N VAL A 452 -10.60 -5.26 14.27
CA VAL A 452 -10.46 -5.83 15.61
C VAL A 452 -11.68 -5.48 16.47
N GLY A 453 -12.32 -6.51 17.01
CA GLY A 453 -13.46 -6.38 17.92
C GLY A 453 -14.82 -6.27 17.22
N ASN A 454 -14.87 -6.21 15.89
CA ASN A 454 -16.11 -6.32 15.12
C ASN A 454 -15.90 -7.11 13.82
N ASN A 455 -16.13 -8.41 13.89
CA ASN A 455 -15.98 -9.32 12.75
C ASN A 455 -17.07 -9.15 11.66
N ALA A 456 -18.11 -8.36 11.92
CA ALA A 456 -19.15 -8.07 10.92
C ALA A 456 -18.79 -6.87 10.04
N LEU A 457 -17.85 -6.01 10.47
CA LEU A 457 -17.45 -4.83 9.72
C LEU A 457 -16.16 -5.12 8.93
N SER A 458 -16.29 -5.16 7.61
CA SER A 458 -15.18 -5.32 6.66
C SER A 458 -14.82 -3.98 6.03
N VAL A 459 -13.53 -3.63 6.03
CA VAL A 459 -13.03 -2.30 5.66
C VAL A 459 -11.87 -2.39 4.66
N PRO A 460 -11.67 -1.35 3.82
CA PRO A 460 -10.58 -1.33 2.85
C PRO A 460 -9.19 -1.31 3.52
N LEU A 461 -8.18 -1.74 2.75
CA LEU A 461 -6.78 -1.72 3.10
C LEU A 461 -6.08 -0.47 2.56
N PHE A 462 -5.22 0.10 3.38
CA PHE A 462 -4.37 1.22 3.01
C PHE A 462 -2.93 0.95 3.42
N GLU A 463 -2.01 1.42 2.61
CA GLU A 463 -0.61 1.57 2.95
C GLU A 463 -0.33 3.03 3.36
N PHE A 464 0.22 3.22 4.54
CA PHE A 464 0.63 4.49 5.11
C PHE A 464 2.13 4.64 4.92
N ARG A 465 2.53 5.63 4.14
CA ARG A 465 3.89 5.77 3.62
C ARG A 465 4.64 6.89 4.30
N ASN A 466 5.97 6.78 4.28
CA ASN A 466 6.91 7.75 4.81
C ASN A 466 6.73 8.01 6.32
N LEU A 467 6.51 6.96 7.11
CA LEU A 467 6.18 7.05 8.54
C LEU A 467 7.37 7.49 9.41
N GLY A 468 8.45 8.00 8.82
CA GLY A 468 9.74 8.25 9.44
C GLY A 468 10.76 7.20 9.06
N ALA A 469 12.00 7.40 9.47
CA ALA A 469 13.07 6.43 9.30
C ALA A 469 13.71 6.13 10.65
N TYR A 470 13.95 4.85 10.92
CA TYR A 470 14.26 4.36 12.26
C TYR A 470 15.51 3.52 12.27
N LEU A 471 16.32 3.65 13.32
CA LEU A 471 17.38 2.66 13.56
C LEU A 471 16.74 1.31 13.89
N ALA A 472 17.46 0.21 13.64
CA ALA A 472 16.99 -1.14 13.95
C ALA A 472 16.52 -1.28 15.41
N SER A 473 17.21 -0.63 16.35
CA SER A 473 16.85 -0.61 17.77
C SER A 473 15.51 0.05 18.09
N ALA A 474 14.97 0.87 17.17
CA ALA A 474 13.71 1.59 17.33
C ALA A 474 12.53 0.97 16.55
N MET A 475 12.79 0.01 15.64
CA MET A 475 11.75 -0.62 14.79
C MET A 475 10.58 -1.17 15.60
N ALA A 476 10.86 -1.99 16.62
CA ALA A 476 9.82 -2.59 17.46
C ALA A 476 8.97 -1.56 18.21
N THR A 477 9.56 -0.43 18.61
CA THR A 477 8.81 0.66 19.26
C THR A 477 7.89 1.36 18.26
N GLN A 478 8.34 1.54 17.01
CA GLN A 478 7.51 2.14 15.98
C GLN A 478 6.34 1.22 15.60
N VAL A 479 6.60 -0.07 15.42
CA VAL A 479 5.57 -1.09 15.12
C VAL A 479 4.50 -1.13 16.21
N ASP A 480 4.90 -1.10 17.49
CA ASP A 480 3.97 -1.02 18.62
C ASP A 480 3.06 0.21 18.55
N LYS A 481 3.59 1.38 18.18
CA LYS A 481 2.81 2.61 18.03
C LYS A 481 1.81 2.50 16.86
N ILE A 482 2.25 1.97 15.73
CA ILE A 482 1.42 1.75 14.54
C ILE A 482 0.25 0.82 14.90
N GLU A 483 0.53 -0.37 15.45
CA GLU A 483 -0.49 -1.36 15.81
C GLU A 483 -1.51 -0.77 16.80
N LYS A 484 -1.03 -0.10 17.85
CA LYS A 484 -1.90 0.55 18.85
C LYS A 484 -2.79 1.62 18.23
N LYS A 485 -2.29 2.42 17.28
CA LYS A 485 -3.08 3.46 16.62
C LYS A 485 -4.15 2.83 15.72
N VAL A 486 -3.84 1.76 15.00
CA VAL A 486 -4.84 1.02 14.20
C VAL A 486 -5.93 0.43 15.09
N ILE A 487 -5.56 -0.25 16.19
CA ILE A 487 -6.52 -0.78 17.18
C ILE A 487 -7.40 0.35 17.75
N ALA A 488 -6.82 1.50 18.07
CA ALA A 488 -7.56 2.64 18.58
C ALA A 488 -8.60 3.16 17.57
N TYR A 489 -8.24 3.22 16.29
CA TYR A 489 -9.18 3.55 15.22
C TYR A 489 -10.26 2.48 15.06
N HIS A 490 -9.91 1.19 15.01
CA HIS A 490 -10.89 0.09 14.94
C HIS A 490 -11.92 0.18 16.06
N LYS A 491 -11.48 0.41 17.29
CA LYS A 491 -12.37 0.57 18.45
C LYS A 491 -13.29 1.78 18.32
N THR A 492 -12.72 2.94 17.98
CA THR A 492 -13.46 4.22 17.90
C THR A 492 -14.49 4.21 16.78
N TYR A 493 -14.15 3.55 15.67
CA TYR A 493 -14.93 3.53 14.42
C TYR A 493 -15.55 2.15 14.17
N SER A 494 -15.80 1.37 15.24
CA SER A 494 -16.32 0.01 15.15
C SER A 494 -17.76 -0.08 14.66
N THR A 495 -18.48 1.04 14.68
CA THR A 495 -19.87 1.18 14.23
C THR A 495 -20.01 2.12 13.03
N SER A 496 -18.92 2.70 12.53
CA SER A 496 -18.95 3.56 11.34
C SER A 496 -18.76 2.67 10.12
N GLY A 497 -19.84 2.50 9.38
CA GLY A 497 -19.92 1.60 8.25
C GLY A 497 -21.35 1.13 8.14
N THR A 498 -22.02 1.54 7.07
CA THR A 498 -23.19 0.81 6.59
C THR A 498 -22.74 -0.64 6.43
N SER A 499 -23.39 -1.56 7.13
CA SER A 499 -23.27 -2.98 6.82
C SER A 499 -23.57 -3.12 5.33
N ALA A 500 -22.53 -3.29 4.51
CA ALA A 500 -22.72 -3.72 3.13
C ALA A 500 -23.36 -5.10 3.23
N SER A 501 -24.68 -5.14 3.04
CA SER A 501 -25.49 -6.36 2.99
C SER A 501 -25.31 -7.03 1.65
#